data_AF-X6NXL5-F1
#
_entry.id   AF-X6NXL5-F1
#
_cell.length_a   1.000
_cell.length_b   1.000
_cell.length_c   1.000
_cell.angle_alpha   90.00
_cell.angle_beta   90.00
_cell.angle_gamma   90.00
#
_symmetry.space_group_name_H-M   'P 1'
#
loop_
_entity.id
_entity.type
_entity.pdbx_description
1 polymer ?
#
loop_
_entity_poly.entity_id
_entity_poly.type
_entity_poly.pdbx_seq_one_letter_code
_entity_poly.pdbx_strand_id
1 'polypeptide(L)'
;MALIEKGQSLQKYSLNLIFFNLLSHLSVRLAINQLKHNIIYFLFYMINVFQDIKKSNIELYKSNIIIFVNIEKKNSLNFLYKKKKLTKTMLKTTNRDMVYFVGCLLYAYSVPFAFLVFVIGRKPQHVVLAIASMAFYLCAIMVNSVLWKLLPFLQSSLTMFILIGVLVIEGIRPIYYRFYTKFHNSFESISTNKVVFPMNDLFGAISSGFGWGIVHILLFYSPIISKSIGPGTYFQFNQCSTFSVITKAVYLTPPIFIQHISLMIIFFNGFYKKSTLQWWIAMILHLFASLWSEFEECTLLIVGEYIIAFIEIIWSFYLIHKPDYRRKLKGL
;
A
#
# COMPACT_ATOMS: atom_id res chain seq x y z
N MET A 1 -17.66 52.77 30.73
CA MET A 1 -18.42 51.77 29.95
C MET A 1 -17.56 50.97 28.95
N ALA A 2 -16.44 51.50 28.42
CA ALA A 2 -15.57 50.77 27.46
C ALA A 2 -14.72 49.61 28.05
N LEU A 3 -14.68 49.41 29.37
CA LEU A 3 -13.91 48.32 30.00
C LEU A 3 -14.72 47.02 30.22
N ILE A 4 -16.05 47.07 30.11
CA ILE A 4 -16.92 45.89 30.33
C ILE A 4 -17.11 45.10 29.02
N GLU A 5 -17.10 45.76 27.86
CA GLU A 5 -17.18 45.08 26.55
C GLU A 5 -15.93 44.25 26.20
N LYS A 6 -14.75 44.66 26.67
CA LYS A 6 -13.50 43.89 26.45
C LYS A 6 -13.51 42.55 27.20
N GLY A 7 -14.10 42.51 28.40
CA GLY A 7 -14.19 41.29 29.22
C GLY A 7 -15.08 40.20 28.63
N GLN A 8 -16.20 40.58 28.00
CA GLN A 8 -17.12 39.61 27.37
C GLN A 8 -16.56 39.02 26.07
N SER A 9 -15.72 39.76 25.33
CA SER A 9 -15.05 39.23 24.14
C SER A 9 -14.02 38.15 24.48
N LEU A 10 -13.19 38.37 25.51
CA LEU A 10 -12.12 37.45 25.94
C LEU A 10 -12.66 36.11 26.46
N GLN A 11 -13.81 36.12 27.13
CA GLN A 11 -14.46 34.91 27.63
C GLN A 11 -15.06 34.05 26.50
N LYS A 12 -15.48 34.67 25.40
CA LYS A 12 -15.99 33.98 24.20
C LYS A 12 -14.85 33.35 23.37
N TYR A 13 -13.67 34.00 23.34
CA TYR A 13 -12.47 33.42 22.74
C TYR A 13 -11.90 32.25 23.56
N SER A 14 -11.92 32.31 24.89
CA SER A 14 -11.44 31.20 25.72
C SER A 14 -12.33 29.96 25.63
N LEU A 15 -13.66 30.12 25.59
CA LEU A 15 -14.59 28.99 25.37
C LEU A 15 -14.43 28.35 23.99
N ASN A 16 -14.26 29.16 22.93
CA ASN A 16 -14.02 28.63 21.59
C ASN A 16 -12.67 27.90 21.50
N LEU A 17 -11.62 28.36 22.19
CA LEU A 17 -10.31 27.70 22.23
C LEU A 17 -10.37 26.36 22.99
N ILE A 18 -11.15 26.29 24.08
CA ILE A 18 -11.39 25.05 24.84
C ILE A 18 -12.21 24.07 23.99
N PHE A 19 -13.23 24.55 23.28
CA PHE A 19 -14.05 23.72 22.39
C PHE A 19 -13.26 23.18 21.19
N PHE A 20 -12.37 23.99 20.60
CA PHE A 20 -11.46 23.57 19.52
C PHE A 20 -10.41 22.57 19.99
N ASN A 21 -9.85 22.75 21.19
CA ASN A 21 -8.94 21.79 21.82
C ASN A 21 -9.64 20.47 22.18
N LEU A 22 -10.93 20.51 22.52
CA LEU A 22 -11.75 19.31 22.74
C LEU A 22 -12.00 18.59 21.42
N LEU A 23 -12.33 19.31 20.34
CA LEU A 23 -12.58 18.78 18.99
C LEU A 23 -11.32 18.23 18.32
N SER A 24 -10.15 18.86 18.51
CA SER A 24 -8.87 18.34 18.00
C SER A 24 -8.47 17.06 18.72
N HIS A 25 -8.64 17.00 20.06
CA HIS A 25 -8.46 15.77 20.82
C HIS A 25 -9.48 14.67 20.45
N LEU A 26 -10.72 15.05 20.11
CA LEU A 26 -11.76 14.12 19.65
C LEU A 26 -11.45 13.57 18.26
N SER A 27 -10.95 14.40 17.33
CA SER A 27 -10.58 14.01 15.96
C SER A 27 -9.38 13.04 15.90
N VAL A 28 -8.37 13.26 16.76
CA VAL A 28 -7.23 12.34 16.90
C VAL A 28 -7.65 11.05 17.58
N ARG A 29 -8.51 11.10 18.62
CA ARG A 29 -9.10 9.90 19.22
C ARG A 29 -10.00 9.13 18.24
N LEU A 30 -10.76 9.82 17.41
CA LEU A 30 -11.58 9.22 16.36
C LEU A 30 -10.70 8.57 15.31
N ALA A 31 -9.65 9.23 14.81
CA ALA A 31 -8.71 8.65 13.86
C ALA A 31 -7.98 7.41 14.44
N ILE A 32 -7.58 7.45 15.72
CA ILE A 32 -6.96 6.32 16.43
C ILE A 32 -7.96 5.18 16.66
N ASN A 33 -9.20 5.49 17.03
CA ASN A 33 -10.25 4.49 17.19
C ASN A 33 -10.69 3.91 15.86
N GLN A 34 -10.68 4.69 14.76
CA GLN A 34 -10.92 4.21 13.41
C GLN A 34 -9.79 3.28 12.96
N LEU A 35 -8.53 3.60 13.30
CA LEU A 35 -7.39 2.71 13.07
C LEU A 35 -7.54 1.40 13.85
N LYS A 36 -7.92 1.47 15.13
CA LYS A 36 -8.17 0.28 15.96
C LYS A 36 -9.32 -0.57 15.40
N HIS A 37 -10.43 0.05 15.03
CA HIS A 37 -11.57 -0.65 14.45
C HIS A 37 -11.19 -1.30 13.11
N ASN A 38 -10.47 -0.58 12.25
CA ASN A 38 -10.01 -1.11 10.96
C ASN A 38 -9.01 -2.26 11.13
N ILE A 39 -8.13 -2.22 12.14
CA ILE A 39 -7.20 -3.32 12.45
C ILE A 39 -7.95 -4.55 12.97
N ILE A 40 -8.97 -4.36 13.83
CA ILE A 40 -9.78 -5.48 14.34
C ILE A 40 -10.63 -6.10 13.22
N TYR A 41 -11.23 -5.28 12.36
CA TYR A 41 -11.95 -5.77 11.17
C TYR A 41 -11.01 -6.48 10.20
N PHE A 42 -9.80 -5.98 10.03
CA PHE A 42 -8.77 -6.63 9.23
C PHE A 42 -8.36 -7.99 9.81
N LEU A 43 -8.13 -8.10 11.12
CA LEU A 43 -7.83 -9.37 11.78
C LEU A 43 -8.99 -10.37 11.67
N PHE A 44 -10.23 -9.92 11.86
CA PHE A 44 -11.43 -10.76 11.73
C PHE A 44 -11.63 -11.22 10.28
N TYR A 45 -11.40 -10.34 9.31
CA TYR A 45 -11.45 -10.67 7.89
C TYR A 45 -10.36 -11.67 7.49
N MET A 46 -9.13 -11.50 7.98
CA MET A 46 -8.04 -12.44 7.73
C MET A 46 -8.35 -13.84 8.27
N ILE A 47 -8.92 -13.95 9.49
CA ILE A 47 -9.31 -15.25 10.06
C ILE A 47 -10.36 -15.96 9.19
N ASN A 48 -11.36 -15.23 8.70
CA ASN A 48 -12.41 -15.80 7.84
C ASN A 48 -11.86 -16.21 6.47
N VAL A 49 -10.98 -15.41 5.87
CA VAL A 49 -10.29 -15.75 4.62
C VAL A 49 -9.43 -17.02 4.79
N PHE A 50 -8.72 -17.17 5.90
CA PHE A 50 -7.95 -18.39 6.19
C PHE A 50 -8.83 -19.63 6.35
N GLN A 51 -10.03 -19.50 6.94
CA GLN A 51 -10.96 -20.61 7.10
C GLN A 51 -11.60 -21.05 5.77
N ASP A 52 -11.93 -20.11 4.88
CA ASP A 52 -12.50 -20.42 3.56
C ASP A 52 -11.48 -21.07 2.61
N ILE A 53 -10.21 -20.66 2.68
CA ILE A 53 -9.10 -21.25 1.88
C ILE A 53 -8.89 -22.74 2.20
N LYS A 54 -9.07 -23.14 3.46
CA LYS A 54 -8.94 -24.56 3.86
C LYS A 54 -10.06 -25.43 3.29
N LYS A 55 -11.23 -24.85 3.05
CA LYS A 55 -12.43 -25.55 2.58
C LYS A 55 -12.47 -25.68 1.05
N SER A 56 -12.01 -24.66 0.31
CA SER A 56 -12.00 -24.66 -1.17
C SER A 56 -10.95 -25.59 -1.79
N ASN A 57 -9.80 -25.78 -1.14
CA ASN A 57 -8.72 -26.63 -1.65
C ASN A 57 -9.07 -28.13 -1.67
N ILE A 58 -10.05 -28.56 -0.85
CA ILE A 58 -10.47 -29.97 -0.76
C ILE A 58 -11.44 -30.35 -1.89
N GLU A 59 -12.28 -29.42 -2.36
CA GLU A 59 -13.25 -29.70 -3.44
C GLU A 59 -12.64 -29.64 -4.85
N LEU A 60 -11.69 -28.72 -5.09
CA LEU A 60 -11.03 -28.57 -6.39
C LEU A 60 -10.19 -29.79 -6.78
N TYR A 61 -9.54 -30.44 -5.81
CA TYR A 61 -8.70 -31.63 -6.06
C TYR A 61 -9.50 -32.85 -6.53
N LYS A 62 -10.76 -33.00 -6.09
CA LYS A 62 -11.63 -34.12 -6.52
C LYS A 62 -12.17 -33.95 -7.95
N SER A 63 -12.35 -32.71 -8.42
CA SER A 63 -12.98 -32.44 -9.72
C SER A 63 -12.04 -32.59 -10.93
N ASN A 64 -10.74 -32.29 -10.77
CA ASN A 64 -9.80 -32.24 -11.89
C ASN A 64 -9.27 -33.61 -12.34
N ILE A 65 -9.29 -34.63 -11.47
CA ILE A 65 -8.82 -35.98 -11.82
C ILE A 65 -9.78 -36.69 -12.80
N ILE A 66 -11.08 -36.38 -12.74
CA ILE A 66 -12.12 -37.06 -13.54
C ILE A 66 -12.09 -36.61 -15.02
N ILE A 67 -11.56 -35.42 -15.32
CA ILE A 67 -11.63 -34.83 -16.67
C ILE A 67 -10.51 -35.32 -17.59
N PHE A 68 -9.35 -35.72 -17.05
CA PHE A 68 -8.18 -36.06 -17.87
C PHE A 68 -8.20 -37.44 -18.53
N VAL A 69 -9.04 -38.38 -18.07
CA VAL A 69 -9.03 -39.77 -18.57
C VAL A 69 -9.80 -39.95 -19.89
N ASN A 70 -10.66 -39.01 -20.30
CA ASN A 70 -11.67 -39.29 -21.33
C ASN A 70 -11.44 -38.58 -22.70
N ILE A 71 -10.26 -38.02 -22.97
CA ILE A 71 -10.04 -37.15 -24.15
C ILE A 71 -9.40 -37.88 -25.36
N GLU A 72 -8.94 -39.12 -25.22
CA GLU A 72 -8.08 -39.73 -26.26
C GLU A 72 -8.80 -40.41 -27.46
N LYS A 73 -10.12 -40.26 -27.66
CA LYS A 73 -10.80 -40.84 -28.85
C LYS A 73 -12.00 -40.00 -29.35
N LYS A 74 -11.81 -39.18 -30.40
CA LYS A 74 -12.66 -39.12 -31.64
C LYS A 74 -12.54 -37.84 -32.49
N ASN A 75 -12.07 -38.06 -33.73
CA ASN A 75 -12.29 -37.48 -35.06
C ASN A 75 -12.97 -36.10 -35.31
N SER A 76 -12.52 -35.53 -36.44
CA SER A 76 -12.60 -34.18 -37.01
C SER A 76 -13.98 -33.52 -37.21
N LEU A 77 -15.10 -34.25 -37.22
CA LEU A 77 -16.45 -33.64 -37.22
C LEU A 77 -16.78 -32.96 -35.88
N ASN A 78 -16.11 -33.37 -34.80
CA ASN A 78 -16.17 -32.69 -33.52
C ASN A 78 -15.59 -31.27 -33.59
N PHE A 79 -14.73 -30.92 -34.55
CA PHE A 79 -14.03 -29.63 -34.53
C PHE A 79 -14.97 -28.43 -34.77
N LEU A 80 -15.93 -28.53 -35.69
CA LEU A 80 -16.90 -27.47 -35.97
C LEU A 80 -17.98 -27.35 -34.88
N TYR A 81 -18.45 -28.49 -34.35
CA TYR A 81 -19.35 -28.50 -33.19
C TYR A 81 -18.64 -27.99 -31.92
N LYS A 82 -17.36 -28.36 -31.74
CA LYS A 82 -16.48 -27.87 -30.67
C LYS A 82 -16.18 -26.39 -30.84
N LYS A 83 -16.07 -25.83 -32.05
CA LYS A 83 -15.93 -24.39 -32.30
C LYS A 83 -17.20 -23.63 -31.90
N LYS A 84 -18.38 -24.12 -32.28
CA LYS A 84 -19.68 -23.52 -31.91
C LYS A 84 -19.97 -23.63 -30.41
N LYS A 85 -19.61 -24.77 -29.80
CA LYS A 85 -19.63 -24.99 -28.35
C LYS A 85 -18.58 -24.13 -27.66
N LEU A 86 -17.37 -23.97 -28.21
CA LEU A 86 -16.33 -23.07 -27.70
C LEU A 86 -16.84 -21.64 -27.68
N THR A 87 -17.46 -21.13 -28.75
CA THR A 87 -18.03 -19.77 -28.76
C THR A 87 -19.13 -19.58 -27.72
N LYS A 88 -20.00 -20.59 -27.52
CA LYS A 88 -21.04 -20.55 -26.47
C LYS A 88 -20.46 -20.68 -25.06
N THR A 89 -19.33 -21.38 -24.90
CA THR A 89 -18.62 -21.52 -23.62
C THR A 89 -17.76 -20.29 -23.34
N MET A 90 -17.16 -19.68 -24.37
CA MET A 90 -16.39 -18.42 -24.35
C MET A 90 -17.26 -17.23 -23.94
N LEU A 91 -18.50 -17.16 -24.45
CA LEU A 91 -19.50 -16.17 -24.02
C LEU A 91 -19.97 -16.39 -22.58
N LYS A 92 -19.91 -17.63 -22.06
CA LYS A 92 -20.26 -17.96 -20.67
C LYS A 92 -19.08 -17.80 -19.71
N THR A 93 -17.83 -17.92 -20.19
CA THR A 93 -16.61 -17.64 -19.41
C THR A 93 -16.38 -16.16 -19.23
N THR A 94 -16.81 -15.29 -20.16
CA THR A 94 -16.63 -13.83 -20.04
C THR A 94 -17.20 -13.27 -18.73
N ASN A 95 -18.34 -13.79 -18.26
CA ASN A 95 -18.90 -13.40 -16.96
C ASN A 95 -18.10 -13.93 -15.76
N ARG A 96 -17.50 -15.12 -15.85
CA ARG A 96 -16.69 -15.69 -14.76
C ARG A 96 -15.34 -14.99 -14.64
N ASP A 97 -14.73 -14.68 -15.77
CA ASP A 97 -13.40 -14.05 -15.83
C ASP A 97 -13.48 -12.62 -15.30
N MET A 98 -14.56 -11.89 -15.63
CA MET A 98 -14.84 -10.57 -15.05
C MET A 98 -15.08 -10.61 -13.54
N VAL A 99 -15.80 -11.61 -13.03
CA VAL A 99 -16.01 -11.76 -11.58
C VAL A 99 -14.68 -12.02 -10.87
N TYR A 100 -13.81 -12.86 -11.44
CA TYR A 100 -12.48 -13.11 -10.89
C TYR A 100 -11.62 -11.83 -10.90
N PHE A 101 -11.56 -11.11 -12.01
CA PHE A 101 -10.83 -9.85 -12.12
C PHE A 101 -11.33 -8.79 -11.13
N VAL A 102 -12.64 -8.61 -11.00
CA VAL A 102 -13.23 -7.66 -10.04
C VAL A 102 -12.90 -8.08 -8.60
N GLY A 103 -12.97 -9.38 -8.29
CA GLY A 103 -12.56 -9.89 -6.98
C GLY A 103 -11.08 -9.63 -6.68
N CYS A 104 -10.19 -9.84 -7.66
CA CYS A 104 -8.78 -9.54 -7.56
C CYS A 104 -8.51 -8.04 -7.34
N LEU A 105 -9.20 -7.17 -8.10
CA LEU A 105 -9.08 -5.71 -7.94
C LEU A 105 -9.57 -5.26 -6.57
N LEU A 106 -10.75 -5.71 -6.14
CA LEU A 106 -11.30 -5.35 -4.84
C LEU A 106 -10.37 -5.76 -3.70
N TYR A 107 -9.82 -6.97 -3.74
CA TYR A 107 -8.87 -7.42 -2.72
C TYR A 107 -7.59 -6.56 -2.72
N ALA A 108 -6.93 -6.46 -3.88
CA ALA A 108 -5.65 -5.76 -4.02
C ALA A 108 -5.78 -4.27 -3.64
N TYR A 109 -6.83 -3.59 -4.12
CA TYR A 109 -7.01 -2.16 -3.97
C TYR A 109 -7.92 -1.74 -2.82
N SER A 110 -8.46 -2.67 -2.02
CA SER A 110 -9.31 -2.36 -0.85
C SER A 110 -8.63 -1.39 0.11
N VAL A 111 -7.40 -1.72 0.54
CA VAL A 111 -6.63 -0.91 1.49
C VAL A 111 -6.23 0.44 0.87
N PRO A 112 -5.63 0.50 -0.32
CA PRO A 112 -5.38 1.77 -1.00
C PRO A 112 -6.63 2.65 -1.15
N PHE A 113 -7.75 2.08 -1.57
CA PHE A 113 -9.00 2.83 -1.74
C PHE A 113 -9.51 3.39 -0.42
N ALA A 114 -9.45 2.61 0.66
CA ALA A 114 -9.81 3.07 2.01
C ALA A 114 -8.92 4.24 2.46
N PHE A 115 -7.60 4.16 2.27
CA PHE A 115 -6.70 5.27 2.59
C PHE A 115 -7.00 6.53 1.76
N LEU A 116 -7.28 6.36 0.47
CA LEU A 116 -7.61 7.48 -0.41
C LEU A 116 -8.87 8.21 0.07
N VAL A 117 -9.95 7.49 0.35
CA VAL A 117 -11.23 8.10 0.72
C VAL A 117 -11.21 8.64 2.15
N PHE A 118 -10.71 7.85 3.10
CA PHE A 118 -10.86 8.17 4.52
C PHE A 118 -9.74 9.04 5.09
N VAL A 119 -8.53 9.00 4.51
CA VAL A 119 -7.36 9.71 5.06
C VAL A 119 -6.90 10.82 4.12
N ILE A 120 -6.56 10.48 2.87
CA ILE A 120 -5.93 11.42 1.93
C ILE A 120 -6.95 12.43 1.37
N GLY A 121 -8.11 11.95 0.92
CA GLY A 121 -9.15 12.76 0.28
C GLY A 121 -9.88 13.71 1.22
N ARG A 122 -9.61 13.66 2.54
CA ARG A 122 -10.19 14.57 3.52
C ARG A 122 -9.65 15.99 3.41
N LYS A 123 -8.44 16.17 2.89
CA LYS A 123 -7.85 17.50 2.70
C LYS A 123 -7.06 17.55 1.38
N PRO A 124 -7.27 18.59 0.54
CA PRO A 124 -6.63 18.68 -0.77
C PRO A 124 -5.09 18.69 -0.69
N GLN A 125 -4.51 19.28 0.36
CA GLN A 125 -3.07 19.30 0.59
C GLN A 125 -2.45 17.88 0.66
N HIS A 126 -3.16 16.90 1.22
CA HIS A 126 -2.68 15.51 1.30
C HIS A 126 -2.72 14.82 -0.07
N VAL A 127 -3.73 15.12 -0.89
CA VAL A 127 -3.81 14.66 -2.28
C VAL A 127 -2.65 15.20 -3.10
N VAL A 128 -2.33 16.50 -2.97
CA VAL A 128 -1.20 17.13 -3.67
C VAL A 128 0.13 16.49 -3.26
N LEU A 129 0.35 16.26 -1.97
CA LEU A 129 1.55 15.58 -1.49
C LEU A 129 1.68 14.15 -2.02
N ALA A 130 0.57 13.40 -2.07
CA ALA A 130 0.55 12.06 -2.62
C ALA A 130 0.93 12.05 -4.10
N ILE A 131 0.34 12.94 -4.91
CA ILE A 131 0.67 13.04 -6.34
C ILE A 131 2.14 13.44 -6.54
N ALA A 132 2.64 14.40 -5.75
CA ALA A 132 4.04 14.79 -5.81
C ALA A 132 4.97 13.60 -5.47
N SER A 133 4.65 12.83 -4.42
CA SER A 133 5.47 11.68 -4.03
C SER A 133 5.44 10.56 -5.07
N MET A 134 4.32 10.34 -5.76
CA MET A 134 4.22 9.43 -6.91
C MET A 134 5.22 9.79 -8.01
N ALA A 135 5.33 11.09 -8.34
CA ALA A 135 6.26 11.56 -9.38
C ALA A 135 7.74 11.27 -9.01
N PHE A 136 8.13 11.52 -7.77
CA PHE A 136 9.49 11.21 -7.31
C PHE A 136 9.78 9.70 -7.33
N TYR A 137 8.79 8.87 -6.99
CA TYR A 137 8.93 7.43 -7.06
C TYR A 137 9.06 6.92 -8.51
N LEU A 138 8.30 7.51 -9.45
CA LEU A 138 8.46 7.24 -10.89
C LEU A 138 9.85 7.64 -11.40
N CYS A 139 10.39 8.77 -10.95
CA CYS A 139 11.77 9.14 -11.26
C CYS A 139 12.77 8.10 -10.75
N ALA A 140 12.56 7.53 -9.56
CA ALA A 140 13.42 6.47 -9.03
C ALA A 140 13.39 5.21 -9.89
N ILE A 141 12.19 4.78 -10.31
CA ILE A 141 12.04 3.62 -11.20
C ILE A 141 12.62 3.89 -12.58
N MET A 142 12.50 5.12 -13.09
CA MET A 142 13.14 5.51 -14.35
C MET A 142 14.66 5.37 -14.26
N VAL A 143 15.27 5.85 -13.18
CA VAL A 143 16.71 5.68 -12.94
C VAL A 143 17.07 4.20 -12.86
N ASN A 144 16.29 3.38 -12.14
CA ASN A 144 16.49 1.93 -12.08
C ASN A 144 16.42 1.24 -13.45
N SER A 145 15.49 1.67 -14.29
CA SER A 145 15.33 1.15 -15.66
C SER A 145 16.55 1.50 -16.54
N VAL A 146 17.08 2.72 -16.39
CA VAL A 146 18.32 3.13 -17.06
C VAL A 146 19.51 2.33 -16.55
N LEU A 147 19.64 2.15 -15.24
CA LEU A 147 20.73 1.36 -14.63
C LEU A 147 20.70 -0.10 -15.10
N TRP A 148 19.54 -0.75 -15.14
CA TRP A 148 19.38 -2.10 -15.69
C TRP A 148 19.93 -2.21 -17.12
N LYS A 149 19.72 -1.19 -17.94
CA LYS A 149 20.20 -1.18 -19.33
C LYS A 149 21.71 -0.91 -19.43
N LEU A 150 22.25 -0.02 -18.59
CA LEU A 150 23.65 0.39 -18.63
C LEU A 150 24.61 -0.60 -17.97
N LEU A 151 24.16 -1.32 -16.94
CA LEU A 151 25.01 -2.19 -16.12
C LEU A 151 24.71 -3.66 -16.39
N PRO A 152 25.52 -4.37 -17.20
CA PRO A 152 25.22 -5.74 -17.61
C PRO A 152 25.23 -6.74 -16.44
N PHE A 153 25.99 -6.48 -15.37
CA PHE A 153 25.99 -7.33 -14.18
C PHE A 153 24.65 -7.33 -13.44
N LEU A 154 23.83 -6.28 -13.58
CA LEU A 154 22.47 -6.27 -13.05
C LEU A 154 21.59 -7.29 -13.76
N GLN A 155 21.82 -7.51 -15.05
CA GLN A 155 21.04 -8.47 -15.86
C GLN A 155 21.37 -9.93 -15.50
N SER A 156 22.54 -10.18 -14.92
CA SER A 156 22.95 -11.53 -14.51
C SER A 156 22.38 -11.99 -13.16
N SER A 157 21.93 -11.08 -12.30
CA SER A 157 21.43 -11.43 -10.96
C SER A 157 20.26 -10.53 -10.56
N LEU A 158 19.09 -11.14 -10.35
CA LEU A 158 17.89 -10.45 -9.86
C LEU A 158 18.14 -9.79 -8.50
N THR A 159 18.83 -10.49 -7.60
CA THR A 159 19.18 -9.99 -6.28
C THR A 159 19.99 -8.70 -6.37
N MET A 160 21.00 -8.64 -7.25
CA MET A 160 21.78 -7.43 -7.44
C MET A 160 20.94 -6.27 -7.99
N PHE A 161 19.99 -6.56 -8.89
CA PHE A 161 19.05 -5.56 -9.38
C PHE A 161 18.13 -5.04 -8.27
N ILE A 162 17.61 -5.92 -7.41
CA ILE A 162 16.79 -5.51 -6.26
C ILE A 162 17.61 -4.66 -5.29
N LEU A 163 18.82 -5.07 -4.93
CA LEU A 163 19.69 -4.33 -4.02
C LEU A 163 19.95 -2.89 -4.52
N ILE A 164 20.41 -2.75 -5.77
CA ILE A 164 20.68 -1.44 -6.37
C ILE A 164 19.39 -0.65 -6.57
N GLY A 165 18.31 -1.33 -6.95
CA GLY A 165 17.00 -0.73 -7.13
C GLY A 165 16.46 -0.07 -5.86
N VAL A 166 16.57 -0.77 -4.73
CA VAL A 166 16.19 -0.24 -3.41
C VAL A 166 17.09 0.92 -3.00
N LEU A 167 18.40 0.83 -3.24
CA LEU A 167 19.33 1.93 -2.91
C LEU A 167 18.99 3.23 -3.66
N VAL A 168 18.61 3.14 -4.93
CA VAL A 168 18.18 4.31 -5.72
C VAL A 168 16.86 4.87 -5.19
N ILE A 169 15.88 4.00 -4.91
CA ILE A 169 14.59 4.41 -4.35
C ILE A 169 14.78 5.10 -3.00
N GLU A 170 15.57 4.52 -2.10
CA GLU A 170 15.88 5.10 -0.80
C GLU A 170 16.77 6.35 -0.89
N GLY A 171 17.62 6.46 -1.92
CA GLY A 171 18.41 7.66 -2.20
C GLY A 171 17.57 8.86 -2.65
N ILE A 172 16.45 8.61 -3.35
CA ILE A 172 15.50 9.67 -3.76
C ILE A 172 14.61 10.11 -2.59
N ARG A 173 14.40 9.27 -1.58
CA ARG A 173 13.55 9.59 -0.42
C ARG A 173 14.01 10.87 0.34
N PRO A 174 15.31 11.10 0.64
CA PRO A 174 15.82 12.37 1.16
C PRO A 174 15.58 13.58 0.25
N ILE A 175 15.69 13.39 -1.07
CA ILE A 175 15.44 14.47 -2.04
C ILE A 175 13.98 14.90 -1.97
N TYR A 176 13.06 13.91 -1.96
CA TYR A 176 11.64 14.16 -1.78
C TYR A 176 11.35 14.86 -0.44
N TYR A 177 11.99 14.44 0.65
CA TYR A 177 11.76 15.08 1.96
C TYR A 177 12.21 16.54 1.99
N ARG A 178 13.32 16.89 1.34
CA ARG A 178 13.74 18.29 1.17
C ARG A 178 12.73 19.10 0.37
N PHE A 179 12.12 18.49 -0.66
CA PHE A 179 11.03 19.10 -1.39
C PHE A 179 9.80 19.31 -0.49
N TYR A 180 9.41 18.28 0.29
CA TYR A 180 8.31 18.34 1.24
C TYR A 180 8.50 19.47 2.26
N THR A 181 9.67 19.60 2.88
CA THR A 181 9.89 20.65 3.90
C THR A 181 9.85 22.05 3.31
N LYS A 182 10.40 22.24 2.10
CA LYS A 182 10.31 23.51 1.38
C LYS A 182 8.85 23.85 1.04
N PHE A 183 8.09 22.88 0.56
CA PHE A 183 6.67 23.03 0.26
C PHE A 183 5.86 23.35 1.53
N HIS A 184 6.09 22.60 2.61
CA HIS A 184 5.44 22.80 3.90
C HIS A 184 5.66 24.23 4.44
N ASN A 185 6.91 24.69 4.47
CA ASN A 185 7.23 26.05 4.93
C ASN A 185 6.59 27.13 4.05
N SER A 186 6.56 26.93 2.72
CA SER A 186 5.90 27.85 1.79
C SER A 186 4.39 27.85 1.94
N PHE A 187 3.80 26.69 2.22
CA PHE A 187 2.36 26.57 2.44
C PHE A 187 1.96 27.25 3.76
N GLU A 188 2.75 27.07 4.82
CA GLU A 188 2.53 27.74 6.10
C GLU A 188 2.72 29.27 6.04
N SER A 189 3.60 29.79 5.19
CA SER A 189 3.81 31.23 5.06
C SER A 189 2.69 31.93 4.28
N ILE A 190 2.08 31.24 3.30
CA ILE A 190 1.03 31.79 2.44
C ILE A 190 -0.37 31.52 2.99
N SER A 191 -0.54 30.48 3.80
CA SER A 191 -1.84 30.12 4.36
C SER A 191 -2.37 31.21 5.30
N THR A 192 -3.44 31.87 4.86
CA THR A 192 -4.17 32.89 5.63
C THR A 192 -4.91 32.31 6.83
N ASN A 193 -5.08 30.97 6.89
CA ASN A 193 -5.89 30.30 7.89
C ASN A 193 -5.25 29.01 8.40
N LYS A 194 -4.17 29.16 9.17
CA LYS A 194 -3.40 28.05 9.79
C LYS A 194 -4.25 27.12 10.66
N VAL A 195 -5.33 27.66 11.25
CA VAL A 195 -6.26 26.92 12.12
C VAL A 195 -7.18 25.99 11.32
N VAL A 196 -7.57 26.39 10.11
CA VAL A 196 -8.49 25.61 9.26
C VAL A 196 -7.74 24.49 8.51
N PHE A 197 -6.49 24.74 8.13
CA PHE A 197 -5.67 23.78 7.38
C PHE A 197 -4.33 23.47 8.05
N PRO A 198 -4.32 22.86 9.25
CA PRO A 198 -3.07 22.45 9.88
C PRO A 198 -2.43 21.34 9.04
N MET A 199 -1.18 21.56 8.64
CA MET A 199 -0.36 20.62 7.92
C MET A 199 0.61 19.98 8.92
N ASN A 200 0.57 18.67 9.03
CA ASN A 200 1.33 17.93 10.03
C ASN A 200 2.20 16.89 9.33
N ASP A 201 3.46 16.78 9.76
CA ASP A 201 4.44 15.81 9.30
C ASP A 201 3.95 14.38 9.29
N LEU A 202 3.10 13.97 10.24
CA LEU A 202 2.53 12.61 10.25
C LEU A 202 1.65 12.37 9.02
N PHE A 203 0.69 13.26 8.78
CA PHE A 203 -0.18 13.13 7.62
C PHE A 203 0.57 13.42 6.32
N GLY A 204 1.61 14.26 6.37
CA GLY A 204 2.56 14.42 5.29
C GLY A 204 3.24 13.10 4.93
N ALA A 205 3.78 12.38 5.93
CA ALA A 205 4.41 11.08 5.75
C ALA A 205 3.42 10.02 5.23
N ILE A 206 2.21 9.96 5.79
CA ILE A 206 1.17 9.03 5.34
C ILE A 206 0.78 9.30 3.89
N SER A 207 0.58 10.57 3.52
CA SER A 207 0.25 10.97 2.14
C SER A 207 1.39 10.65 1.17
N SER A 208 2.62 10.88 1.60
CA SER A 208 3.81 10.62 0.81
C SER A 208 3.99 9.12 0.59
N GLY A 209 3.87 8.32 1.65
CA GLY A 209 3.96 6.86 1.60
C GLY A 209 2.81 6.22 0.83
N PHE A 210 1.61 6.80 0.88
CA PHE A 210 0.49 6.43 0.03
C PHE A 210 0.88 6.54 -1.45
N GLY A 211 1.43 7.68 -1.88
CA GLY A 211 1.83 7.86 -3.27
C GLY A 211 2.92 6.88 -3.72
N TRP A 212 3.91 6.61 -2.86
CA TRP A 212 4.95 5.61 -3.13
C TRP A 212 4.36 4.21 -3.27
N GLY A 213 3.51 3.82 -2.33
CA GLY A 213 2.82 2.53 -2.34
C GLY A 213 1.93 2.36 -3.57
N ILE A 214 1.15 3.37 -3.95
CA ILE A 214 0.29 3.33 -5.14
C ILE A 214 1.10 3.08 -6.40
N VAL A 215 2.17 3.84 -6.63
CA VAL A 215 2.97 3.64 -7.85
C VAL A 215 3.61 2.26 -7.86
N HIS A 216 4.13 1.81 -6.72
CA HIS A 216 4.72 0.48 -6.61
C HIS A 216 3.69 -0.60 -7.00
N ILE A 217 2.51 -0.61 -6.38
CA ILE A 217 1.53 -1.66 -6.66
C ILE A 217 0.94 -1.56 -8.08
N LEU A 218 0.78 -0.35 -8.60
CA LEU A 218 0.29 -0.14 -9.96
C LEU A 218 1.28 -0.61 -11.02
N LEU A 219 2.58 -0.41 -10.82
CA LEU A 219 3.58 -0.80 -11.81
C LEU A 219 3.93 -2.28 -11.75
N PHE A 220 4.05 -2.85 -10.55
CA PHE A 220 4.53 -4.22 -10.40
C PHE A 220 3.41 -5.27 -10.34
N TYR A 221 2.23 -4.93 -9.80
CA TYR A 221 1.16 -5.92 -9.62
C TYR A 221 -0.02 -5.74 -10.57
N SER A 222 -0.44 -4.51 -10.93
CA SER A 222 -1.55 -4.33 -11.89
C SER A 222 -1.38 -5.06 -13.22
N PRO A 223 -0.19 -5.07 -13.86
CA PRO A 223 -0.03 -5.77 -15.13
C PRO A 223 -0.17 -7.29 -15.01
N ILE A 224 0.03 -7.84 -13.81
CA ILE A 224 -0.19 -9.26 -13.53
C ILE A 224 -1.67 -9.50 -13.25
N ILE A 225 -2.30 -8.63 -12.43
CA ILE A 225 -3.73 -8.71 -12.10
C ILE A 225 -4.59 -8.56 -13.36
N SER A 226 -4.22 -7.69 -14.30
CA SER A 226 -4.98 -7.49 -15.55
C SER A 226 -5.07 -8.75 -16.42
N LYS A 227 -4.11 -9.69 -16.28
CA LYS A 227 -4.14 -10.98 -16.99
C LYS A 227 -5.27 -11.89 -16.51
N SER A 228 -5.90 -11.60 -15.37
CA SER A 228 -7.07 -12.33 -14.87
C SER A 228 -8.35 -12.16 -15.69
N ILE A 229 -8.37 -11.18 -16.61
CA ILE A 229 -9.45 -11.02 -17.59
C ILE A 229 -9.45 -12.19 -18.61
N GLY A 230 -8.30 -12.84 -18.79
CA GLY A 230 -8.16 -13.99 -19.67
C GLY A 230 -8.81 -15.26 -19.12
N PRO A 231 -9.19 -16.21 -19.99
CA PRO A 231 -9.89 -17.44 -19.60
C PRO A 231 -9.00 -18.47 -18.89
N GLY A 232 -7.77 -18.10 -18.53
CA GLY A 232 -6.77 -19.00 -17.99
C GLY A 232 -5.83 -18.31 -17.01
N THR A 233 -5.32 -19.09 -16.07
CA THR A 233 -4.27 -18.68 -15.15
C THR A 233 -3.06 -19.59 -15.35
N TYR A 234 -1.89 -19.16 -14.89
CA TYR A 234 -0.67 -19.95 -14.95
C TYR A 234 -0.04 -20.09 -13.57
N PHE A 235 0.55 -21.26 -13.36
CA PHE A 235 1.26 -21.66 -12.16
C PHE A 235 2.72 -21.83 -12.50
N GLN A 236 3.59 -21.55 -11.54
CA GLN A 236 5.02 -21.71 -11.70
C GLN A 236 5.45 -22.92 -10.90
N PHE A 237 5.42 -24.11 -11.51
CA PHE A 237 5.58 -25.39 -10.80
C PHE A 237 6.83 -25.48 -9.91
N ASN A 238 7.94 -24.88 -10.33
CA ASN A 238 9.21 -24.95 -9.59
C ASN A 238 9.30 -23.97 -8.41
N GLN A 239 8.42 -22.97 -8.32
CA GLN A 239 8.43 -21.97 -7.24
C GLN A 239 7.15 -22.06 -6.40
N CYS A 240 6.01 -22.27 -7.06
CA CYS A 240 4.69 -22.08 -6.48
C CYS A 240 3.65 -22.91 -7.24
N SER A 241 3.37 -24.11 -6.73
CA SER A 241 2.29 -24.97 -7.22
C SER A 241 0.95 -24.69 -6.55
N THR A 242 0.95 -24.05 -5.37
CA THR A 242 -0.24 -23.80 -4.54
C THR A 242 -1.06 -22.60 -5.03
N PHE A 243 -0.41 -21.52 -5.46
CA PHE A 243 -1.07 -20.30 -5.90
C PHE A 243 -0.73 -19.97 -7.34
N SER A 244 -1.71 -19.46 -8.07
CA SER A 244 -1.45 -18.91 -9.39
C SER A 244 -0.65 -17.61 -9.28
N VAL A 245 0.05 -17.24 -10.34
CA VAL A 245 0.85 -16.00 -10.36
C VAL A 245 -0.02 -14.76 -10.12
N ILE A 246 -1.28 -14.79 -10.59
CA ILE A 246 -2.27 -13.73 -10.35
C ILE A 246 -2.63 -13.67 -8.86
N THR A 247 -2.99 -14.82 -8.28
CA THR A 247 -3.36 -14.91 -6.86
C THR A 247 -2.22 -14.44 -5.96
N LYS A 248 -0.98 -14.82 -6.27
CA LYS A 248 0.22 -14.34 -5.58
C LYS A 248 0.33 -12.82 -5.63
N ALA A 249 0.20 -12.21 -6.81
CA ALA A 249 0.26 -10.75 -6.98
C ALA A 249 -0.84 -10.03 -6.16
N VAL A 250 -2.05 -10.56 -6.16
CA VAL A 250 -3.18 -10.00 -5.40
C VAL A 250 -2.90 -10.03 -3.90
N TYR A 251 -2.38 -11.14 -3.36
CA TYR A 251 -2.08 -11.26 -1.93
C TYR A 251 -0.92 -10.38 -1.46
N LEU A 252 0.05 -10.12 -2.34
CA LEU A 252 1.21 -9.27 -2.04
C LEU A 252 0.91 -7.77 -2.10
N THR A 253 -0.14 -7.37 -2.82
CA THR A 253 -0.44 -5.95 -3.04
C THR A 253 -0.73 -5.19 -1.72
N PRO A 254 -1.61 -5.66 -0.80
CA PRO A 254 -1.88 -4.95 0.45
C PRO A 254 -0.68 -4.79 1.42
N PRO A 255 0.10 -5.83 1.77
CA PRO A 255 1.19 -5.67 2.72
C PRO A 255 2.26 -4.73 2.19
N ILE A 256 2.62 -4.86 0.91
CA ILE A 256 3.61 -4.00 0.25
C ILE A 256 3.16 -2.54 0.21
N PHE A 257 1.88 -2.29 -0.06
CA PHE A 257 1.33 -0.94 0.00
C PHE A 257 1.46 -0.34 1.42
N ILE A 258 1.14 -1.11 2.46
CA ILE A 258 1.21 -0.67 3.85
C ILE A 258 2.66 -0.47 4.31
N GLN A 259 3.61 -1.29 3.84
CA GLN A 259 5.03 -1.12 4.10
C GLN A 259 5.51 0.25 3.63
N HIS A 260 5.17 0.68 2.41
CA HIS A 260 5.55 2.01 1.91
C HIS A 260 5.03 3.16 2.78
N ILE A 261 3.82 3.03 3.34
CA ILE A 261 3.29 4.01 4.30
C ILE A 261 4.10 3.98 5.60
N SER A 262 4.34 2.80 6.16
CA SER A 262 5.04 2.62 7.44
C SER A 262 6.49 3.08 7.37
N LEU A 263 7.20 2.69 6.32
CA LEU A 263 8.57 3.12 6.03
C LEU A 263 8.66 4.63 5.87
N MET A 264 7.68 5.27 5.22
CA MET A 264 7.66 6.73 5.09
C MET A 264 7.48 7.43 6.44
N ILE A 265 6.64 6.91 7.33
CA ILE A 265 6.47 7.42 8.70
C ILE A 265 7.79 7.30 9.48
N ILE A 266 8.43 6.13 9.43
CA ILE A 266 9.71 5.86 10.10
C ILE A 266 10.78 6.84 9.60
N PHE A 267 10.86 7.01 8.28
CA PHE A 267 11.78 7.91 7.62
C PHE A 267 11.58 9.38 8.03
N PHE A 268 10.34 9.89 7.96
CA PHE A 268 10.02 11.28 8.32
C PHE A 268 10.37 11.56 9.79
N ASN A 269 10.13 10.61 10.68
CA ASN A 269 10.54 10.73 12.09
C ASN A 269 12.08 10.79 12.25
N GLY A 270 12.85 10.07 11.42
CA GLY A 270 14.31 10.13 11.44
C GLY A 270 14.87 11.51 11.11
N PHE A 271 14.35 12.12 10.06
CA PHE A 271 14.71 13.50 9.68
C PHE A 271 14.29 14.52 10.74
N TYR A 272 13.13 14.34 11.38
CA TYR A 272 12.71 15.21 12.48
C TYR A 272 13.71 15.21 13.63
N LYS A 273 14.17 14.03 14.07
CA LYS A 273 15.13 13.93 15.18
C LYS A 273 16.56 14.30 14.79
N LYS A 274 16.81 14.71 13.54
CA LYS A 274 18.15 14.84 12.92
C LYS A 274 19.01 13.59 13.18
N SER A 275 18.36 12.43 13.35
CA SER A 275 19.03 11.18 13.68
C SER A 275 19.24 10.42 12.38
N THR A 276 20.48 10.44 11.90
CA THR A 276 20.90 9.69 10.71
C THR A 276 20.61 8.20 10.85
N LEU A 277 20.65 7.67 12.07
CA LEU A 277 20.36 6.27 12.38
C LEU A 277 18.95 5.84 11.95
N GLN A 278 17.92 6.68 12.16
CA GLN A 278 16.55 6.32 11.83
C GLN A 278 16.27 6.31 10.32
N TRP A 279 17.02 7.11 9.55
CA TRP A 279 17.00 7.01 8.09
C TRP A 279 17.58 5.68 7.62
N TRP A 280 18.75 5.29 8.14
CA TRP A 280 19.37 4.00 7.81
C TRP A 280 18.47 2.82 8.20
N ILE A 281 17.74 2.89 9.31
CA ILE A 281 16.77 1.86 9.70
C ILE A 281 15.68 1.70 8.64
N ALA A 282 15.09 2.79 8.15
CA ALA A 282 14.06 2.70 7.11
C ALA A 282 14.60 2.04 5.82
N MET A 283 15.83 2.39 5.43
CA MET A 283 16.49 1.78 4.28
C MET A 283 16.74 0.28 4.48
N ILE A 284 17.23 -0.12 5.65
CA ILE A 284 17.50 -1.53 5.99
C ILE A 284 16.20 -2.35 6.00
N LEU A 285 15.13 -1.80 6.57
CA LEU A 285 13.82 -2.46 6.57
C LEU A 285 13.28 -2.67 5.15
N HIS A 286 13.38 -1.64 4.29
CA HIS A 286 12.96 -1.77 2.90
C HIS A 286 13.82 -2.79 2.14
N LEU A 287 15.13 -2.81 2.38
CA LEU A 287 16.03 -3.79 1.77
C LEU A 287 15.69 -5.22 2.21
N PHE A 288 15.42 -5.40 3.51
CA PHE A 288 15.03 -6.69 4.06
C PHE A 288 13.70 -7.18 3.46
N ALA A 289 12.68 -6.33 3.40
CA ALA A 289 11.41 -6.66 2.75
C ALA A 289 11.61 -7.02 1.27
N SER A 290 12.42 -6.24 0.55
CA SER A 290 12.66 -6.47 -0.89
C SER A 290 13.41 -7.78 -1.17
N LEU A 291 14.36 -8.15 -0.31
CA LEU A 291 15.04 -9.45 -0.40
C LEU A 291 14.12 -10.60 0.03
N TRP A 292 13.21 -10.36 0.99
CA TRP A 292 12.21 -11.35 1.37
C TRP A 292 11.28 -11.71 0.22
N SER A 293 10.96 -10.74 -0.64
CA SER A 293 10.20 -10.95 -1.87
C SER A 293 10.87 -11.86 -2.90
N GLU A 294 12.14 -12.28 -2.72
CA GLU A 294 12.80 -13.28 -3.57
C GLU A 294 12.57 -14.73 -3.13
N PHE A 295 11.98 -14.99 -1.96
CA PHE A 295 11.79 -16.35 -1.46
C PHE A 295 10.97 -17.21 -2.44
N GLU A 296 11.48 -18.41 -2.74
CA GLU A 296 10.86 -19.31 -3.72
C GLU A 296 9.50 -19.83 -3.24
N GLU A 297 9.39 -20.19 -1.96
CA GLU A 297 8.17 -20.72 -1.38
C GLU A 297 7.08 -19.64 -1.22
N CYS A 298 6.10 -19.66 -2.12
CA CYS A 298 4.97 -18.71 -2.13
C CYS A 298 4.26 -18.48 -0.80
N THR A 299 3.97 -19.54 -0.05
CA THR A 299 3.24 -19.42 1.21
C THR A 299 4.07 -18.67 2.24
N LEU A 300 5.36 -19.01 2.35
CA LEU A 300 6.30 -18.35 3.25
C LEU A 300 6.55 -16.91 2.83
N LEU A 301 6.69 -16.66 1.53
CA LEU A 301 6.83 -15.32 0.97
C LEU A 301 5.63 -14.45 1.34
N ILE A 302 4.40 -14.89 1.05
CA ILE A 302 3.19 -14.11 1.34
C ILE A 302 3.07 -13.86 2.85
N VAL A 303 3.14 -14.92 3.67
CA VAL A 303 3.01 -14.80 5.12
C VAL A 303 4.09 -13.90 5.70
N GLY A 304 5.33 -14.04 5.25
CA GLY A 304 6.44 -13.22 5.72
C GLY A 304 6.28 -11.74 5.34
N GLU A 305 5.80 -11.41 4.15
CA GLU A 305 5.50 -10.01 3.78
C GLU A 305 4.45 -9.38 4.70
N TYR A 306 3.40 -10.13 5.07
CA TYR A 306 2.42 -9.66 6.05
C TYR A 306 3.03 -9.48 7.45
N ILE A 307 3.91 -10.38 7.88
CA ILE A 307 4.61 -10.26 9.17
C ILE A 307 5.51 -9.02 9.17
N ILE A 308 6.29 -8.81 8.12
CA ILE A 308 7.16 -7.65 7.96
C ILE A 308 6.33 -6.37 7.98
N ALA A 309 5.26 -6.29 7.17
CA ALA A 309 4.34 -5.16 7.18
C ALA A 309 3.77 -4.89 8.58
N PHE A 310 3.37 -5.93 9.31
CA PHE A 310 2.83 -5.79 10.66
C PHE A 310 3.86 -5.27 11.66
N ILE A 311 5.11 -5.74 11.58
CA ILE A 311 6.22 -5.25 12.40
C ILE A 311 6.47 -3.76 12.13
N GLU A 312 6.49 -3.35 10.86
CA GLU A 312 6.67 -1.95 10.47
C GLU A 312 5.51 -1.05 10.94
N ILE A 313 4.28 -1.55 10.91
CA ILE A 313 3.11 -0.86 11.47
C ILE A 313 3.27 -0.66 12.99
N ILE A 314 3.63 -1.72 13.73
CA ILE A 314 3.85 -1.63 15.17
C ILE A 314 4.96 -0.62 15.48
N TRP A 315 6.06 -0.69 14.73
CA TRP A 315 7.19 0.19 14.91
C TRP A 315 6.83 1.65 14.62
N SER A 316 6.16 1.92 13.49
CA SER A 316 5.68 3.27 13.15
C SER A 316 4.69 3.80 14.18
N PHE A 317 3.77 2.96 14.68
CA PHE A 317 2.84 3.31 15.75
C PHE A 317 3.56 3.68 17.05
N TYR A 318 4.57 2.90 17.44
CA TYR A 318 5.39 3.17 18.62
C TYR A 318 6.15 4.50 18.50
N LEU A 319 6.70 4.80 17.32
CA LEU A 319 7.38 6.08 17.08
C LEU A 319 6.44 7.28 17.24
N ILE A 320 5.21 7.19 16.71
CA ILE A 320 4.20 8.25 16.82
C ILE A 320 3.78 8.50 18.28
N HIS A 321 3.74 7.45 19.11
CA HIS A 321 3.29 7.55 20.50
C HIS A 321 4.34 8.09 21.47
N LYS A 322 5.61 8.20 21.06
CA LYS A 322 6.64 8.81 21.91
C LYS A 322 6.24 10.25 22.29
N PRO A 323 6.43 10.64 23.56
CA PRO A 323 6.00 11.95 24.06
C PRO A 323 6.61 13.11 23.27
N ASP A 324 7.82 12.95 22.74
CA ASP A 324 8.50 13.95 21.92
C ASP A 324 7.79 14.21 20.59
N TYR A 325 7.24 13.17 19.98
CA TYR A 325 6.47 13.28 18.74
C TYR A 325 5.12 13.94 19.02
N ARG A 326 4.45 13.57 20.12
CA ARG A 326 3.18 14.18 20.56
C ARG A 326 3.32 15.64 20.97
N ARG A 327 4.44 16.07 21.54
CA ARG A 327 4.69 17.48 21.87
C ARG A 327 4.72 18.35 20.63
N LYS A 328 5.26 17.86 19.51
CA LYS A 328 5.23 18.58 18.21
C LYS A 328 3.85 18.58 17.57
N LEU A 329 3.11 17.47 17.64
CA LEU A 329 1.71 17.42 17.18
C LEU A 329 0.82 18.46 17.89
N LYS A 330 1.16 18.79 19.14
CA LYS A 330 0.48 19.77 20.00
C LYS A 330 1.12 21.16 20.02
N GLY A 331 2.26 21.34 19.36
CA GLY A 331 2.98 22.62 19.26
C GLY A 331 2.44 23.52 18.14
N LEU A 332 1.20 23.28 17.73
CA LEU A 332 0.34 24.11 16.89
C LEU A 332 -0.77 24.68 17.76
#